data_AF-A0A323V2Y5-F1
#
_entry.id   AF-A0A323V2Y5-F1
#
_cell.length_a   1.000
_cell.length_b   1.000
_cell.length_c   1.000
_cell.angle_alpha   90.00
_cell.angle_beta   90.00
_cell.angle_gamma   90.00
#
_symmetry.space_group_name_H-M   'P 1'
#
loop_
_entity.id
_entity.type
_entity.pdbx_description
1 polymer ?
#
loop_
_entity_poly.entity_id
_entity_poly.type
_entity_poly.pdbx_seq_one_letter_code
_entity_poly.pdbx_strand_id
1 'polypeptide(L)'
;TDPVVQGALRVSVGLGSMVETWERAPGQVLARLHVLAATDLADPADLGRPNGPAGPRLSGLFSVITGASTVPAVVLAGVVHGELAALAPFGVQDGVVARAAGRLMTITRGLDPKAVSVPEVGFAELGAAAHAEALAGYRSGEPSGLAGWLVHCARATELGATEGLAICESLLRG
;
A
#
# COMPACT_ATOMS: atom_id res chain seq x y z
N THR A 1 14.92 18.46 -6.90
CA THR A 1 13.59 17.82 -6.75
C THR A 1 13.66 16.87 -5.58
N ASP A 2 12.58 16.74 -4.79
CA ASP A 2 12.56 15.87 -3.62
C ASP A 2 12.63 14.38 -4.05
N PRO A 3 13.66 13.62 -3.65
CA PRO A 3 13.84 12.22 -4.06
C PRO A 3 12.71 11.29 -3.58
N VAL A 4 12.06 11.58 -2.45
CA VAL A 4 10.91 10.83 -1.95
C VAL A 4 9.72 10.99 -2.90
N VAL A 5 9.46 12.23 -3.31
CA VAL A 5 8.40 12.55 -4.28
C VAL A 5 8.67 11.86 -5.62
N GLN A 6 9.92 11.88 -6.10
CA GLN A 6 10.29 11.19 -7.34
C GLN A 6 10.10 9.67 -7.25
N GLY A 7 10.43 9.05 -6.11
CA GLY A 7 10.15 7.64 -5.87
C GLY A 7 8.67 7.29 -5.89
N ALA A 8 7.86 8.08 -5.17
CA ALA A 8 6.40 7.91 -5.15
C ALA A 8 5.77 8.06 -6.55
N LEU A 9 6.23 9.01 -7.35
CA LEU A 9 5.76 9.21 -8.74
C LEU A 9 6.09 8.00 -9.62
N ARG A 10 7.31 7.46 -9.53
CA ARG A 10 7.71 6.26 -10.28
C ARG A 10 6.87 5.04 -9.90
N VAL A 11 6.57 4.87 -8.62
CA VAL A 11 5.67 3.82 -8.14
C VAL A 11 4.26 4.00 -8.70
N SER A 12 3.71 5.21 -8.63
CA SER A 12 2.37 5.52 -9.14
C SER A 12 2.23 5.19 -10.63
N VAL A 13 3.19 5.63 -11.45
CA VAL A 13 3.21 5.34 -12.90
C VAL A 13 3.40 3.84 -13.17
N GLY A 14 4.21 3.15 -12.36
CA GLY A 14 4.52 1.74 -12.55
C GLY A 14 3.40 0.77 -12.15
N LEU A 15 2.47 1.20 -11.29
CA LEU A 15 1.50 0.35 -10.59
C LEU A 15 0.67 -0.52 -11.54
N GLY A 16 0.12 0.08 -12.61
CA GLY A 16 -0.73 -0.62 -13.58
C GLY A 16 -0.06 -1.83 -14.24
N SER A 17 1.25 -1.73 -14.50
CA SER A 17 2.03 -2.82 -15.12
C SER A 17 2.26 -4.02 -14.19
N MET A 18 1.92 -3.89 -12.90
CA MET A 18 2.16 -4.92 -11.88
C MET A 18 0.89 -5.69 -11.50
N VAL A 19 -0.30 -5.20 -11.89
CA VAL A 19 -1.61 -5.76 -11.52
C VAL A 19 -1.69 -7.25 -11.84
N GLU A 20 -1.37 -7.65 -13.08
CA GLU A 20 -1.43 -9.06 -13.50
C GLU A 20 -0.40 -9.96 -12.81
N THR A 21 0.69 -9.40 -12.29
CA THR A 21 1.78 -10.16 -11.66
C THR A 21 1.58 -10.26 -10.15
N TRP A 22 0.83 -9.34 -9.55
CA TRP A 22 0.64 -9.23 -8.11
C TRP A 22 0.20 -10.53 -7.44
N GLU A 23 -0.85 -11.18 -7.96
CA GLU A 23 -1.41 -12.41 -7.38
C GLU A 23 -0.59 -13.67 -7.74
N ARG A 24 0.34 -13.57 -8.70
CA ARG A 24 1.19 -14.69 -9.13
C ARG A 24 2.56 -14.69 -8.46
N ALA A 25 3.13 -13.50 -8.27
CA ALA A 25 4.49 -13.32 -7.77
C ALA A 25 4.59 -12.05 -6.90
N PRO A 26 3.89 -11.99 -5.76
CA PRO A 26 3.85 -10.79 -4.91
C PRO A 26 5.25 -10.35 -4.44
N GLY A 27 6.14 -11.29 -4.15
CA GLY A 27 7.53 -10.96 -3.78
C GLY A 27 8.32 -10.22 -4.87
N GLN A 28 8.13 -10.59 -6.15
CA GLN A 28 8.76 -9.88 -7.27
C GLN A 28 8.19 -8.47 -7.43
N VAL A 29 6.88 -8.33 -7.24
CA VAL A 29 6.22 -7.02 -7.29
C VAL A 29 6.68 -6.12 -6.15
N LEU A 30 6.77 -6.61 -4.91
CA LEU A 30 7.30 -5.83 -3.78
C LEU A 30 8.76 -5.39 -4.01
N ALA A 31 9.61 -6.28 -4.52
CA ALA A 31 10.98 -5.93 -4.86
C ALA A 31 11.02 -4.80 -5.92
N ARG A 32 10.20 -4.90 -6.97
CA ARG A 32 10.12 -3.87 -8.01
C ARG A 32 9.55 -2.55 -7.47
N LEU A 33 8.53 -2.58 -6.62
CA LEU A 33 7.99 -1.40 -5.94
C LEU A 33 9.08 -0.71 -5.12
N HIS A 34 9.88 -1.48 -4.36
CA HIS A 34 10.99 -0.91 -3.58
C HIS A 34 12.06 -0.29 -4.49
N VAL A 35 12.47 -0.96 -5.57
CA VAL A 35 13.40 -0.39 -6.56
C VAL A 35 12.89 0.98 -7.04
N LEU A 36 11.62 1.08 -7.44
CA LEU A 36 11.02 2.33 -7.91
C LEU A 36 10.88 3.37 -6.80
N ALA A 37 10.59 2.97 -5.56
CA ALA A 37 10.41 3.91 -4.46
C ALA A 37 11.74 4.47 -3.95
N ALA A 38 12.78 3.65 -3.90
CA ALA A 38 14.01 3.92 -3.17
C ALA A 38 15.24 4.23 -4.05
N THR A 39 15.11 4.27 -5.38
CA THR A 39 16.22 4.82 -6.20
C THR A 39 16.53 6.24 -5.74
N ASP A 40 17.82 6.56 -5.64
CA ASP A 40 18.38 7.81 -5.10
C ASP A 40 18.26 7.98 -3.57
N LEU A 41 17.76 6.96 -2.86
CA LEU A 41 17.55 6.97 -1.40
C LEU A 41 18.22 5.80 -0.67
N ALA A 42 18.36 4.64 -1.31
CA ALA A 42 19.02 3.46 -0.77
C ALA A 42 20.30 3.11 -1.54
N ASP A 43 21.18 2.32 -0.92
CA ASP A 43 22.32 1.73 -1.62
C ASP A 43 21.83 0.87 -2.80
N PRO A 44 22.38 1.01 -4.01
CA PRO A 44 22.04 0.15 -5.15
C PRO A 44 22.11 -1.36 -4.85
N ALA A 45 22.99 -1.79 -3.94
CA ALA A 45 23.09 -3.18 -3.50
C ALA A 45 21.88 -3.65 -2.66
N ASP A 46 21.14 -2.74 -2.03
CA ASP A 46 19.99 -3.06 -1.18
C ASP A 46 18.64 -2.94 -1.90
N LEU A 47 18.63 -2.34 -3.10
CA LEU A 47 17.41 -2.15 -3.88
C LEU A 47 16.70 -3.48 -4.19
N GLY A 48 15.40 -3.52 -3.89
CA GLY A 48 14.55 -4.69 -4.08
C GLY A 48 14.85 -5.89 -3.17
N ARG A 49 15.73 -5.76 -2.16
CA ARG A 49 16.10 -6.86 -1.27
C ARG A 49 15.49 -6.66 0.13
N PRO A 50 14.52 -7.49 0.55
CA PRO A 50 14.06 -7.48 1.93
C PRO A 50 15.19 -7.85 2.90
N ASN A 51 15.18 -7.27 4.09
CA ASN A 51 16.06 -7.68 5.17
C ASN A 51 15.78 -9.15 5.57
N GLY A 52 16.84 -9.87 5.97
CA GLY A 52 16.76 -11.31 6.27
C GLY A 52 15.65 -11.70 7.26
N PRO A 53 15.46 -10.96 8.38
CA PRO A 53 14.41 -11.26 9.36
C PRO A 53 12.97 -11.15 8.83
N ALA A 54 12.72 -10.37 7.76
CA ALA A 54 11.38 -10.21 7.20
C ALA A 54 10.86 -11.45 6.44
N GLY A 55 11.74 -12.37 6.04
CA GLY A 55 11.42 -13.50 5.17
C GLY A 55 10.20 -14.33 5.59
N PRO A 56 10.18 -14.93 6.79
CA PRO A 56 9.04 -15.76 7.24
C PRO A 56 7.71 -15.01 7.28
N ARG A 57 7.71 -13.73 7.69
CA ARG A 57 6.49 -12.94 7.78
C ARG A 57 5.97 -12.52 6.41
N LEU A 58 6.88 -12.21 5.48
CA LEU A 58 6.56 -12.00 4.07
C LEU A 58 5.98 -13.26 3.43
N SER A 59 6.52 -14.44 3.71
CA SER A 59 5.97 -15.70 3.21
C SER A 59 4.52 -15.92 3.64
N GLY A 60 4.20 -15.66 4.92
CA GLY A 60 2.81 -15.71 5.41
C GLY A 60 1.90 -14.68 4.73
N LEU A 61 2.39 -13.45 4.55
CA LEU A 61 1.66 -12.41 3.83
C LEU A 61 1.38 -12.79 2.36
N PHE A 62 2.34 -13.43 1.69
CA PHE A 62 2.14 -13.91 0.31
C PHE A 62 1.03 -14.96 0.24
N SER A 63 0.92 -15.86 1.22
CA SER A 63 -0.21 -16.79 1.28
C SER A 63 -1.57 -16.09 1.43
N VAL A 64 -1.62 -14.96 2.15
CA VAL A 64 -2.84 -14.12 2.24
C VAL A 64 -3.15 -13.45 0.90
N ILE A 65 -2.14 -12.93 0.20
CA ILE A 65 -2.31 -12.25 -1.09
C ILE A 65 -2.77 -13.20 -2.19
N THR A 66 -2.17 -14.39 -2.27
CA THR A 66 -2.45 -15.35 -3.36
C THR A 66 -3.58 -16.32 -3.04
N GLY A 67 -4.02 -16.37 -1.78
CA GLY A 67 -5.05 -17.30 -1.30
C GLY A 67 -6.45 -16.89 -1.73
N ALA A 68 -7.31 -17.88 -2.00
CA ALA A 68 -8.74 -17.64 -2.14
C ALA A 68 -9.31 -17.12 -0.81
N SER A 69 -10.10 -16.06 -0.87
CA SER A 69 -10.68 -15.42 0.31
C SER A 69 -12.04 -14.81 -0.01
N THR A 70 -12.96 -14.90 0.95
CA THR A 70 -14.26 -14.20 0.95
C THR A 70 -14.22 -12.91 1.78
N VAL A 71 -13.07 -12.58 2.38
CA VAL A 71 -12.89 -11.36 3.15
C VAL A 71 -13.02 -10.14 2.21
N PRO A 72 -13.73 -9.07 2.63
CA PRO A 72 -13.86 -7.86 1.82
C PRO A 72 -12.50 -7.29 1.39
N ALA A 73 -12.41 -6.85 0.13
CA ALA A 73 -11.19 -6.34 -0.47
C ALA A 73 -10.53 -5.20 0.35
N VAL A 74 -11.33 -4.28 0.90
CA VAL A 74 -10.84 -3.16 1.73
C VAL A 74 -10.14 -3.65 3.01
N VAL A 75 -10.60 -4.77 3.59
CA VAL A 75 -9.99 -5.37 4.78
C VAL A 75 -8.66 -6.02 4.41
N LEU A 76 -8.62 -6.82 3.34
CA LEU A 76 -7.37 -7.42 2.87
C LEU A 76 -6.33 -6.37 2.45
N ALA A 77 -6.74 -5.31 1.77
CA ALA A 77 -5.88 -4.19 1.44
C ALA A 77 -5.32 -3.51 2.69
N GLY A 78 -6.17 -3.32 3.71
CA GLY A 78 -5.75 -2.82 5.02
C GLY A 78 -4.73 -3.73 5.71
N VAL A 79 -4.93 -5.05 5.72
CA VAL A 79 -3.97 -6.02 6.28
C VAL A 79 -2.65 -6.00 5.52
N VAL A 80 -2.67 -6.02 4.19
CA VAL A 80 -1.44 -5.99 3.37
C VAL A 80 -0.65 -4.71 3.59
N HIS A 81 -1.33 -3.56 3.60
CA HIS A 81 -0.70 -2.28 3.92
C HIS A 81 -0.13 -2.30 5.35
N GLY A 82 -0.92 -2.74 6.34
CA GLY A 82 -0.53 -2.79 7.74
C GLY A 82 0.69 -3.68 7.99
N GLU A 83 0.68 -4.92 7.50
CA GLU A 83 1.81 -5.84 7.64
C GLU A 83 3.08 -5.27 7.01
N LEU A 84 3.02 -4.73 5.79
CA LEU A 84 4.22 -4.19 5.13
C LEU A 84 4.75 -2.93 5.83
N ALA A 85 3.87 -2.03 6.25
CA ALA A 85 4.25 -0.81 6.97
C ALA A 85 4.79 -1.12 8.38
N ALA A 86 4.25 -2.14 9.05
CA ALA A 86 4.72 -2.59 10.36
C ALA A 86 6.05 -3.35 10.28
N LEU A 87 6.19 -4.22 9.28
CA LEU A 87 7.38 -5.03 9.07
C LEU A 87 8.57 -4.22 8.57
N ALA A 88 8.31 -3.19 7.75
CA ALA A 88 9.32 -2.38 7.07
C ALA A 88 10.42 -3.25 6.44
N PRO A 89 10.06 -4.17 5.52
CA PRO A 89 10.96 -5.21 5.04
C PRO A 89 12.21 -4.65 4.34
N PHE A 90 12.18 -3.43 3.81
CA PHE A 90 13.31 -2.85 3.06
C PHE A 90 14.08 -1.79 3.85
N GLY A 91 13.49 -1.21 4.91
CA GLY A 91 14.08 -0.16 5.75
C GLY A 91 14.03 1.25 5.13
N VAL A 92 13.92 1.36 3.81
CA VAL A 92 13.83 2.62 3.06
C VAL A 92 12.55 2.62 2.23
N GLN A 93 11.75 3.68 2.33
CA GLN A 93 10.52 3.89 1.55
C GLN A 93 9.43 2.81 1.71
N ASP A 94 9.46 2.00 2.77
CA ASP A 94 8.45 0.97 3.03
C ASP A 94 7.02 1.52 3.07
N GLY A 95 6.82 2.75 3.54
CA GLY A 95 5.49 3.39 3.53
C GLY A 95 4.92 3.56 2.11
N VAL A 96 5.76 3.89 1.12
CA VAL A 96 5.32 3.98 -0.28
C VAL A 96 5.02 2.59 -0.85
N VAL A 97 5.89 1.61 -0.56
CA VAL A 97 5.69 0.22 -0.98
C VAL A 97 4.40 -0.35 -0.38
N ALA A 98 4.14 -0.11 0.90
CA ALA A 98 2.98 -0.62 1.61
C ALA A 98 1.67 -0.03 1.10
N ARG A 99 1.63 1.29 0.81
CA ARG A 99 0.47 1.93 0.18
C ARG A 99 0.21 1.39 -1.22
N ALA A 100 1.26 1.23 -2.03
CA ALA A 100 1.16 0.68 -3.37
C ALA A 100 0.65 -0.78 -3.37
N ALA A 101 1.14 -1.60 -2.44
CA ALA A 101 0.65 -2.98 -2.26
C ALA A 101 -0.83 -3.00 -1.83
N GLY A 102 -1.24 -2.08 -0.93
CA GLY A 102 -2.64 -1.87 -0.58
C GLY A 102 -3.49 -1.53 -1.80
N ARG A 103 -3.04 -0.62 -2.66
CA ARG A 103 -3.72 -0.31 -3.93
C ARG A 103 -3.79 -1.51 -4.88
N LEU A 104 -2.73 -2.30 -5.01
CA LEU A 104 -2.78 -3.50 -5.85
C LEU A 104 -3.85 -4.48 -5.35
N MET A 105 -3.99 -4.65 -4.03
CA MET A 105 -5.09 -5.44 -3.47
C MET A 105 -6.46 -4.87 -3.80
N THR A 106 -6.69 -3.55 -3.72
CA THR A 106 -7.99 -2.98 -4.07
C THR A 106 -8.31 -3.15 -5.56
N ILE A 107 -7.29 -3.05 -6.43
CA ILE A 107 -7.42 -3.23 -7.88
C ILE A 107 -7.71 -4.69 -8.23
N THR A 108 -6.86 -5.64 -7.80
CA THR A 108 -6.99 -7.05 -8.22
C THR A 108 -8.21 -7.74 -7.61
N ARG A 109 -8.65 -7.29 -6.42
CA ARG A 109 -9.86 -7.79 -5.76
C ARG A 109 -11.14 -7.07 -6.20
N GLY A 110 -11.04 -6.18 -7.18
CA GLY A 110 -12.19 -5.56 -7.85
C GLY A 110 -12.90 -4.45 -7.07
N LEU A 111 -12.33 -3.94 -5.98
CA LEU A 111 -12.88 -2.79 -5.26
C LEU A 111 -12.69 -1.50 -6.05
N ASP A 112 -11.51 -1.31 -6.62
CA ASP A 112 -11.17 -0.17 -7.48
C ASP A 112 -10.40 -0.64 -8.72
N PRO A 113 -11.05 -1.38 -9.64
CA PRO A 113 -10.38 -2.02 -10.77
C PRO A 113 -9.79 -1.02 -11.78
N LYS A 114 -10.15 0.26 -11.67
CA LYS A 114 -9.65 1.35 -12.52
C LYS A 114 -8.65 2.26 -11.81
N ALA A 115 -8.36 2.00 -10.53
CA ALA A 115 -7.46 2.78 -9.70
C ALA A 115 -7.81 4.28 -9.68
N VAL A 116 -9.10 4.61 -9.69
CA VAL A 116 -9.60 6.00 -9.75
C VAL A 116 -9.74 6.63 -8.37
N SER A 117 -9.86 5.82 -7.31
CA SER A 117 -9.81 6.34 -5.95
C SER A 117 -8.41 6.81 -5.60
N VAL A 118 -8.32 7.77 -4.68
CA VAL A 118 -7.05 8.34 -4.20
C VAL A 118 -6.92 8.14 -2.68
N PRO A 119 -6.77 6.90 -2.16
CA PRO A 119 -6.69 6.65 -0.72
C PRO A 119 -5.56 7.43 -0.01
N GLU A 120 -4.51 7.81 -0.72
CA GLU A 120 -3.41 8.64 -0.23
C GLU A 120 -3.88 10.04 0.15
N VAL A 121 -4.81 10.63 -0.59
CA VAL A 121 -5.46 11.89 -0.18
C VAL A 121 -6.27 11.64 1.08
N GLY A 122 -7.04 10.55 1.15
CA GLY A 122 -7.75 10.21 2.38
C GLY A 122 -6.83 10.01 3.60
N PHE A 123 -5.67 9.37 3.44
CA PHE A 123 -4.68 9.25 4.52
C PHE A 123 -4.09 10.62 4.90
N ALA A 124 -3.86 11.51 3.94
CA ALA A 124 -3.38 12.86 4.20
C ALA A 124 -4.43 13.71 4.95
N GLU A 125 -5.69 13.65 4.52
CA GLU A 125 -6.83 14.35 5.14
C GLU A 125 -7.08 13.88 6.58
N LEU A 126 -6.97 12.58 6.85
CA LEU A 126 -7.07 12.05 8.22
C LEU A 126 -5.88 12.45 9.10
N GLY A 127 -4.76 12.88 8.51
CA GLY A 127 -3.61 13.42 9.20
C GLY A 127 -2.54 12.38 9.56
N ALA A 128 -1.28 12.83 9.48
CA ALA A 128 -0.11 12.00 9.75
C ALA A 128 -0.07 11.43 11.19
N ALA A 129 -0.53 12.20 12.18
CA ALA A 129 -0.58 11.75 13.57
C ALA A 129 -1.56 10.59 13.76
N ALA A 130 -2.78 10.70 13.22
CA ALA A 130 -3.78 9.64 13.28
C ALA A 130 -3.32 8.38 12.52
N HIS A 131 -2.66 8.54 11.37
CA HIS A 131 -2.07 7.41 10.64
C HIS A 131 -0.98 6.71 11.46
N ALA A 132 -0.09 7.46 12.10
CA ALA A 132 0.96 6.90 12.94
C ALA A 132 0.40 6.17 14.17
N GLU A 133 -0.62 6.74 14.82
CA GLU A 133 -1.33 6.12 15.94
C GLU A 133 -2.02 4.82 15.54
N ALA A 134 -2.78 4.84 14.43
CA ALA A 134 -3.44 3.65 13.91
C ALA A 134 -2.44 2.53 13.56
N LEU A 135 -1.30 2.87 12.94
CA LEU A 135 -0.24 1.92 12.62
C LEU A 135 0.47 1.40 13.89
N ALA A 136 0.59 2.21 14.94
CA ALA A 136 1.07 1.74 16.24
C ALA A 136 0.09 0.75 16.87
N GLY A 137 -1.21 1.02 16.75
CA GLY A 137 -2.29 0.08 17.11
C GLY A 137 -2.16 -1.24 16.35
N TYR A 138 -1.94 -1.20 15.04
CA TYR A 138 -1.70 -2.42 14.24
C TYR A 138 -0.49 -3.22 14.76
N ARG A 139 0.62 -2.53 15.05
CA ARG A 139 1.87 -3.15 15.54
C ARG A 139 1.73 -3.83 16.90
N SER A 140 0.78 -3.41 17.72
CA SER A 140 0.51 -4.05 19.01
C SER A 140 0.04 -5.51 18.86
N GLY A 141 -0.59 -5.85 17.74
CA GLY A 141 -1.24 -7.15 17.54
C GLY A 141 -2.55 -7.34 18.32
N GLU A 142 -2.95 -6.36 19.15
CA GLU A 142 -4.19 -6.42 19.91
C GLU A 142 -5.41 -6.27 18.99
N PRO A 143 -6.51 -7.02 19.22
CA PRO A 143 -7.69 -6.96 18.37
C PRO A 143 -8.26 -5.55 18.17
N SER A 144 -8.24 -4.72 19.21
CA SER A 144 -8.70 -3.32 19.14
C SER A 144 -7.78 -2.44 18.29
N GLY A 145 -6.46 -2.66 18.37
CA GLY A 145 -5.47 -1.96 17.55
C GLY A 145 -5.57 -2.34 16.07
N LEU A 146 -5.77 -3.63 15.79
CA LEU A 146 -6.03 -4.13 14.43
C LEU A 146 -7.32 -3.53 13.86
N ALA A 147 -8.41 -3.53 14.65
CA ALA A 147 -9.68 -2.94 14.24
C ALA A 147 -9.54 -1.44 13.96
N GLY A 148 -8.84 -0.70 14.82
CA GLY A 148 -8.57 0.73 14.64
C GLY A 148 -7.84 1.04 13.33
N TRP A 149 -6.81 0.26 13.00
CA TRP A 149 -6.10 0.36 11.73
C TRP A 149 -7.00 0.08 10.52
N LEU A 150 -7.79 -0.99 10.56
CA LEU A 150 -8.68 -1.35 9.45
C LEU A 150 -9.75 -0.27 9.22
N VAL A 151 -10.31 0.31 10.29
CA VAL A 151 -11.23 1.44 10.20
C VAL A 151 -10.54 2.68 9.62
N HIS A 152 -9.29 2.96 10.01
CA HIS A 152 -8.49 4.06 9.46
C HIS A 152 -8.30 3.90 7.94
N CYS A 153 -7.91 2.72 7.48
CA CYS A 153 -7.76 2.41 6.05
C CYS A 153 -9.08 2.50 5.28
N ALA A 154 -10.19 2.04 5.87
CA ALA A 154 -11.51 2.12 5.24
C ALA A 154 -11.95 3.58 5.07
N ARG A 155 -11.79 4.42 6.10
CA ARG A 155 -12.08 5.86 6.04
C ARG A 155 -11.21 6.59 5.02
N ALA A 156 -9.91 6.26 4.98
CA ALA A 156 -9.02 6.83 3.97
C ALA A 156 -9.44 6.45 2.55
N THR A 157 -9.90 5.21 2.36
CA THR A 157 -10.43 4.75 1.06
C THR A 157 -11.71 5.49 0.69
N GLU A 158 -12.63 5.69 1.64
CA GLU A 158 -13.88 6.44 1.44
C GLU A 158 -13.59 7.88 1.01
N LEU A 159 -12.76 8.61 1.77
CA LEU A 159 -12.35 9.98 1.44
C LEU A 159 -11.63 10.04 0.07
N GLY A 160 -10.76 9.06 -0.19
CA GLY A 160 -10.07 8.96 -1.47
C GLY A 160 -11.00 8.69 -2.65
N ALA A 161 -12.11 7.99 -2.44
CA ALA A 161 -13.13 7.78 -3.46
C ALA A 161 -13.93 9.07 -3.73
N THR A 162 -14.25 9.85 -2.68
CA THR A 162 -14.86 11.18 -2.83
C THR A 162 -13.97 12.12 -3.64
N GLU A 163 -12.68 12.15 -3.35
CA GLU A 163 -11.72 12.95 -4.12
C GLU A 163 -11.63 12.49 -5.59
N GLY A 164 -11.54 11.18 -5.83
CA GLY A 164 -11.53 10.62 -7.18
C GLY A 164 -12.77 11.04 -8.00
N LEU A 165 -13.95 11.04 -7.37
CA LEU A 165 -15.18 11.53 -7.99
C LEU A 165 -15.10 13.02 -8.32
N ALA A 166 -14.62 13.86 -7.39
CA ALA A 166 -14.48 15.30 -7.61
C ALA A 166 -13.54 15.61 -8.80
N ILE A 167 -12.43 14.88 -8.94
CA ILE A 167 -11.52 14.99 -10.08
C ILE A 167 -12.24 14.63 -11.39
N CYS A 168 -12.94 13.49 -11.42
CA CYS A 168 -13.70 13.07 -12.61
C CYS A 168 -14.76 14.11 -13.00
N GLU A 169 -15.48 14.67 -12.04
CA GLU A 169 -16.47 15.72 -12.29
C GLU A 169 -15.82 17.01 -12.81
N SER A 170 -14.66 17.40 -12.28
CA SER A 170 -13.92 18.56 -12.76
C SER A 170 -13.53 18.41 -14.23
N LEU A 171 -13.01 17.24 -14.61
CA LEU A 171 -12.60 16.96 -16.00
C LEU A 171 -13.80 16.99 -16.97
N LEU A 172 -14.99 16.59 -16.52
CA LEU A 172 -16.21 16.65 -17.32
C LEU A 172 -16.73 18.08 -17.52
N ARG A 173 -16.37 19.01 -16.63
CA ARG A 173 -16.83 20.41 -16.67
C ARG A 173 -15.92 21.33 -17.50
N GLY A 174 -14.67 20.91 -17.78
CA GLY A 174 -13.68 21.67 -18.56
C GLY A 174 -12.68 22.41 -17.68
#